data_AF-A0AAN8KF20-F1
#
_entry.id   AF-A0AAN8KF20-F1
#
_cell.length_a   1.000
_cell.length_b   1.000
_cell.length_c   1.000
_cell.angle_alpha   90.00
_cell.angle_beta   90.00
_cell.angle_gamma   90.00
#
_symmetry.space_group_name_H-M   'P 1'
#
loop_
_entity.id
_entity.type
_entity.pdbx_description
1 polymer ?
#
loop_
_entity_poly.entity_id
_entity_poly.type
_entity_poly.pdbx_seq_one_letter_code
_entity_poly.pdbx_strand_id
1 'polypeptide(L)'
;RVEPPVLTVDSVCSINGTCNVTVTCRGQNTSVTSICNNSTCSQVGGESRGAETSTVPLLSVYVAGGSIICNHSNQVSWANDTKEIMELCPMTSVSPPAGMSVYMSKIILLSVGLAIMISAVIIVHIRDRFHNG
;
A
#
# COMPACT_ATOMS: atom_id res chain seq x y z
N ARG A 1 6.22 35.00 -1.56
CA ARG A 1 6.11 33.64 -1.02
C ARG A 1 5.19 32.86 -1.95
N VAL A 2 5.54 31.63 -2.32
CA VAL A 2 4.67 30.78 -3.15
C VAL A 2 3.45 30.32 -2.35
N GLU A 3 2.27 30.37 -2.96
CA GLU A 3 1.03 29.84 -2.37
C GLU A 3 1.05 28.30 -2.44
N PRO A 4 0.60 27.61 -1.37
CA PRO A 4 0.46 26.16 -1.38
C PRO A 4 -0.44 25.71 -2.52
N PRO A 5 -0.02 24.69 -3.30
CA PRO A 5 -0.90 24.07 -4.28
C PRO A 5 -2.02 23.31 -3.56
N VAL A 6 -3.05 22.91 -4.31
CA VAL A 6 -4.11 22.04 -3.82
C VAL A 6 -4.04 20.71 -4.57
N LEU A 7 -3.86 19.62 -3.82
CA LEU A 7 -3.84 18.26 -4.35
C LEU A 7 -5.21 17.62 -4.17
N THR A 8 -5.91 17.35 -5.28
CA THR A 8 -7.22 16.67 -5.30
C THR A 8 -7.08 15.25 -5.81
N VAL A 9 -7.89 14.35 -5.26
CA VAL A 9 -8.02 12.97 -5.74
C VAL A 9 -9.24 12.91 -6.61
N ASP A 10 -9.04 12.56 -7.88
CA ASP A 10 -10.12 12.52 -8.88
C ASP A 10 -10.71 11.12 -8.97
N SER A 11 -9.88 10.08 -8.90
CA SER A 11 -10.32 8.69 -8.88
C SER A 11 -9.28 7.76 -8.24
N VAL A 12 -9.77 6.63 -7.72
CA VAL A 12 -8.94 5.53 -7.23
C VAL A 12 -9.38 4.26 -7.95
N CYS A 13 -8.42 3.53 -8.53
CA CYS A 13 -8.65 2.30 -9.25
C CYS A 13 -7.67 1.23 -8.76
N SER A 14 -8.18 0.07 -8.38
CA SER A 14 -7.35 -1.07 -7.97
C SER A 14 -7.57 -2.24 -8.93
N ILE A 15 -6.54 -2.61 -9.69
CA ILE A 15 -6.58 -3.72 -10.64
C ILE A 15 -5.44 -4.68 -10.31
N ASN A 16 -5.74 -5.97 -10.11
CA ASN A 16 -4.77 -7.02 -9.83
C ASN A 16 -3.81 -6.69 -8.67
N GLY A 17 -4.32 -6.08 -7.60
CA GLY A 17 -3.52 -5.68 -6.43
C GLY A 17 -2.68 -4.41 -6.62
N THR A 18 -2.68 -3.80 -7.81
CA THR A 18 -2.07 -2.49 -8.05
C THR A 18 -3.11 -1.40 -7.85
N CYS A 19 -2.87 -0.50 -6.89
CA CYS A 19 -3.70 0.67 -6.67
C CYS A 19 -3.10 1.88 -7.41
N ASN A 20 -3.88 2.41 -8.35
CA ASN A 20 -3.59 3.61 -9.11
C ASN A 20 -4.57 4.71 -8.69
N VAL A 21 -4.05 5.89 -8.38
CA VAL A 21 -4.79 7.08 -7.98
C VAL A 21 -4.61 8.14 -9.05
N THR A 22 -5.70 8.61 -9.64
CA THR A 22 -5.66 9.82 -10.47
C THR A 22 -5.81 11.02 -9.56
N VAL A 23 -4.82 11.91 -9.61
CA VAL A 23 -4.79 13.14 -8.84
C VAL A 23 -4.66 14.34 -9.77
N THR A 24 -5.24 15.46 -9.36
CA THR A 24 -4.99 16.75 -9.98
C THR A 24 -4.33 17.65 -8.96
N CYS A 25 -3.14 18.15 -9.30
CA CYS A 25 -2.53 19.22 -8.55
C CYS A 25 -2.85 20.56 -9.20
N ARG A 26 -3.38 21.49 -8.42
CA ARG A 26 -3.74 22.84 -8.85
C ARG A 26 -2.89 23.87 -8.13
N GLY A 27 -2.10 24.61 -8.89
CA GLY A 27 -1.44 25.84 -8.47
C GLY A 27 -2.31 27.04 -8.80
N GLN A 28 -1.75 28.24 -8.68
CA GLN A 28 -2.50 29.48 -8.90
C GLN A 28 -2.98 29.62 -10.35
N ASN A 29 -2.10 29.37 -11.33
CA ASN A 29 -2.40 29.54 -12.76
C ASN A 29 -2.26 28.26 -13.58
N THR A 30 -1.75 27.18 -12.99
CA THR A 30 -1.44 25.93 -13.70
C THR A 30 -1.98 24.74 -12.93
N SER A 31 -2.30 23.67 -13.65
CA SER A 31 -2.72 22.40 -13.07
C SER A 31 -2.09 21.23 -13.81
N VAL A 32 -1.74 20.19 -13.07
CA VAL A 32 -1.17 18.95 -13.61
C VAL A 32 -1.99 17.78 -13.08
N THR A 33 -2.52 16.97 -13.99
CA THR A 33 -3.18 15.71 -13.66
C THR A 33 -2.19 14.57 -13.83
N SER A 34 -2.09 13.70 -12.84
CA SER A 34 -1.18 12.56 -12.84
C SER A 34 -1.86 11.30 -12.32
N ILE A 35 -1.45 10.15 -12.84
CA ILE A 35 -1.79 8.84 -12.29
C ILE A 35 -0.61 8.40 -11.43
N CYS A 36 -0.87 8.16 -10.16
CA CYS A 36 0.11 7.75 -9.17
C CYS A 36 -0.16 6.34 -8.67
N ASN A 37 0.89 5.57 -8.39
CA ASN A 37 0.82 4.34 -7.61
C ASN A 37 1.67 4.50 -6.33
N ASN A 38 2.01 3.41 -5.63
CA ASN A 38 2.79 3.50 -4.39
C ASN A 38 4.24 3.99 -4.57
N SER A 39 4.74 4.04 -5.80
CA SER A 39 6.15 4.26 -6.13
C SER A 39 6.36 5.47 -7.02
N THR A 40 5.48 5.72 -7.98
CA THR A 40 5.67 6.73 -9.02
C THR A 40 4.37 7.43 -9.41
N CYS A 41 4.50 8.59 -10.03
CA CYS A 41 3.43 9.33 -10.69
C CYS A 41 3.79 9.55 -12.16
N SER A 42 2.81 9.46 -13.06
CA SER A 42 2.94 9.78 -14.47
C SER A 42 1.87 10.80 -14.88
N GLN A 43 2.27 11.83 -15.63
CA GLN A 43 1.34 12.87 -16.07
C GLN A 43 0.38 12.33 -17.14
N VAL A 44 -0.90 12.66 -17.02
CA VAL A 44 -1.95 12.32 -18.00
C VAL A 44 -2.03 13.43 -19.03
N GLY A 45 -1.81 13.09 -20.30
CA GLY A 45 -1.82 14.06 -21.40
C GLY A 45 -0.47 14.78 -21.52
N GLY A 46 0.29 14.40 -22.55
CA GLY A 46 1.55 15.04 -22.89
C GLY A 46 1.32 16.31 -23.70
N GLU A 47 1.29 17.45 -23.03
CA GLU A 47 1.99 18.61 -23.54
C GLU A 47 3.12 18.87 -22.55
N SER A 48 4.32 18.34 -22.88
CA SER A 48 5.54 19.06 -22.56
C SER A 48 5.34 20.44 -23.17
N ARG A 49 4.95 21.42 -22.35
CA ARG A 49 4.99 22.82 -22.76
C ARG A 49 6.46 23.10 -23.07
N GLY A 50 6.80 22.91 -24.33
CA GLY A 50 8.08 23.25 -24.89
C GLY A 50 8.35 24.71 -24.58
N ALA A 51 9.56 24.96 -24.09
CA ALA A 51 10.22 26.26 -24.15
C ALA A 51 9.29 27.47 -23.93
N GLU A 52 8.60 27.56 -22.79
CA GLU A 52 8.01 28.83 -22.39
C GLU A 52 9.08 29.65 -21.66
N THR A 53 9.66 30.58 -22.39
CA THR A 53 10.40 31.73 -21.86
C THR A 53 9.47 32.55 -20.97
N SER A 54 9.27 32.16 -19.71
CA SER A 54 8.71 33.04 -18.69
C SER A 54 8.80 32.45 -17.29
N THR A 55 8.96 33.36 -16.34
CA THR A 55 9.14 33.22 -14.90
C THR A 55 7.97 32.51 -14.18
N VAL A 56 7.65 31.27 -14.54
CA VAL A 56 6.49 30.52 -14.03
C VAL A 56 6.92 29.40 -13.09
N PRO A 57 6.33 29.28 -11.89
CA PRO A 57 6.62 28.17 -11.00
C PRO A 57 6.12 26.82 -11.57
N LEU A 58 7.03 25.85 -11.65
CA LEU A 58 6.75 24.50 -12.15
C LEU A 58 5.99 23.71 -11.07
N LEU A 59 4.77 23.28 -11.37
CA LEU A 59 4.09 22.28 -10.56
C LEU A 59 4.71 20.91 -10.82
N SER A 60 5.04 20.17 -9.76
CA SER A 60 5.49 18.78 -9.86
C SER A 60 4.66 17.87 -8.96
N VAL A 61 4.39 16.66 -9.46
CA VAL A 61 3.66 15.63 -8.71
C VAL A 61 4.54 14.38 -8.69
N TYR A 62 4.83 13.87 -7.50
CA TYR A 62 5.71 12.71 -7.32
C TYR A 62 5.39 11.98 -6.01
N VAL A 63 5.95 10.77 -5.86
CA VAL A 63 5.83 9.98 -4.63
C VAL A 63 7.12 10.09 -3.82
N ALA A 64 6.99 10.39 -2.54
CA ALA A 64 8.09 10.27 -1.57
C ALA A 64 7.54 9.98 -0.18
N GLY A 65 8.24 9.14 0.59
CA GLY A 65 7.86 8.82 1.97
C GLY A 65 6.45 8.21 2.11
N GLY A 66 5.97 7.46 1.11
CA GLY A 66 4.64 6.86 1.13
C GLY A 66 3.49 7.86 0.90
N SER A 67 3.80 9.07 0.43
CA SER A 67 2.81 10.11 0.13
C SER A 67 2.90 10.54 -1.32
N ILE A 68 1.76 10.91 -1.90
CA ILE A 68 1.70 11.69 -3.13
C ILE A 68 1.91 13.14 -2.73
N ILE A 69 2.94 13.76 -3.32
CA ILE A 69 3.32 15.14 -3.05
C ILE A 69 3.06 15.94 -4.31
N CYS A 70 2.28 17.02 -4.18
CA CYS A 70 2.34 18.10 -5.13
C CYS A 70 3.19 19.24 -4.59
N ASN A 71 4.20 19.63 -5.36
CA ASN A 71 5.07 20.74 -5.02
C ASN A 71 4.92 21.88 -6.02
N HIS A 72 4.84 23.09 -5.49
CA HIS A 72 4.83 24.34 -6.23
C HIS A 72 6.06 25.14 -5.81
N SER A 73 7.00 25.34 -6.71
CA SER A 73 8.27 26.01 -6.41
C SER A 73 8.61 27.08 -7.43
N ASN A 74 9.22 28.17 -6.94
CA ASN A 74 9.87 29.18 -7.76
C ASN A 74 11.35 29.27 -7.37
N GLN A 75 12.10 30.21 -7.95
CA GLN A 75 13.54 30.37 -7.69
C GLN A 75 13.91 30.62 -6.21
N VAL A 76 12.96 31.01 -5.36
CA VAL A 76 13.24 31.53 -4.00
C VAL A 76 12.48 30.78 -2.90
N SER A 77 11.33 30.20 -3.19
CA SER A 77 10.46 29.55 -2.21
C SER A 77 9.66 28.41 -2.81
N TRP A 78 9.21 27.51 -1.95
CA TRP A 78 8.37 26.38 -2.32
C TRP A 78 7.26 26.19 -1.30
N ALA A 79 6.18 25.56 -1.74
CA ALA A 79 5.08 25.11 -0.92
C ALA A 79 4.52 23.81 -1.52
N ASN A 80 4.04 22.91 -0.67
CA ASN A 80 3.50 21.63 -1.11
C ASN A 80 2.17 21.31 -0.44
N ASP A 81 1.47 20.35 -1.05
CA ASP A 81 0.33 19.68 -0.47
C ASP A 81 0.51 18.17 -0.68
N THR A 82 0.09 17.38 0.31
CA THR A 82 0.45 15.97 0.42
C THR A 82 -0.75 15.13 0.81
N LYS A 83 -0.85 13.93 0.22
CA LYS A 83 -1.81 12.92 0.63
C LYS A 83 -1.12 11.58 0.84
N GLU A 84 -1.40 10.94 1.97
CA GLU A 84 -0.85 9.63 2.29
C GLU A 84 -1.44 8.56 1.37
N ILE A 85 -0.58 7.74 0.78
CA ILE A 85 -1.02 6.69 -0.14
C ILE A 85 -1.79 5.60 0.63
N MET A 86 -1.45 5.34 1.89
CA MET A 86 -2.14 4.32 2.69
C MET A 86 -3.61 4.66 2.94
N GLU A 87 -3.97 5.95 3.03
CA GLU A 87 -5.35 6.39 3.19
C GLU A 87 -6.15 6.25 1.88
N LEU A 88 -5.50 6.54 0.74
CA LEU A 88 -6.13 6.48 -0.58
C LEU A 88 -6.22 5.06 -1.14
N CYS A 89 -5.21 4.26 -0.82
CA CYS A 89 -4.99 2.89 -1.25
C CYS A 89 -4.72 2.05 0.00
N PRO A 90 -5.74 1.78 0.84
CA PRO A 90 -5.57 0.84 1.92
C PRO A 90 -5.16 -0.48 1.29
N MET A 91 -4.05 -1.05 1.75
CA MET A 91 -3.73 -2.42 1.41
C MET A 91 -4.87 -3.25 1.98
N THR A 92 -5.86 -3.55 1.14
CA THR A 92 -6.64 -4.74 1.35
C THR A 92 -5.56 -5.79 1.35
N SER A 93 -5.24 -6.31 2.53
CA SER A 93 -4.59 -7.59 2.61
C SER A 93 -5.44 -8.46 1.71
N VAL A 94 -4.95 -8.70 0.48
CA VAL A 94 -5.27 -9.90 -0.27
C VAL A 94 -5.39 -10.95 0.80
N SER A 95 -6.58 -11.53 0.90
CA SER A 95 -6.89 -12.72 1.69
C SER A 95 -5.60 -13.31 2.25
N PRO A 96 -5.43 -13.46 3.59
CA PRO A 96 -4.23 -14.08 4.15
C PRO A 96 -3.87 -15.26 3.25
N PRO A 97 -2.61 -15.34 2.77
CA PRO A 97 -2.27 -16.14 1.61
C PRO A 97 -3.00 -17.46 1.75
N ALA A 98 -3.87 -17.78 0.78
CA ALA A 98 -4.58 -19.05 0.72
C ALA A 98 -3.60 -20.22 0.45
N GLY A 99 -2.40 -20.14 1.03
CA GLY A 99 -1.38 -21.16 1.16
C GLY A 99 -1.41 -21.87 2.51
N MET A 100 -2.29 -21.50 3.45
CA MET A 100 -2.75 -22.46 4.45
C MET A 100 -3.89 -23.27 3.85
N SER A 101 -3.53 -24.13 2.88
CA SER A 101 -4.45 -25.10 2.31
C SER A 101 -5.22 -25.77 3.44
N VAL A 102 -6.54 -25.92 3.30
CA VAL A 102 -7.38 -26.69 4.25
C VAL A 102 -6.74 -28.05 4.57
N TYR A 103 -5.95 -28.58 3.64
CA TYR A 103 -5.07 -29.73 3.80
C TYR A 103 -4.05 -29.59 4.94
N MET A 104 -3.32 -28.48 5.03
CA MET A 104 -2.33 -28.22 6.09
C MET A 104 -3.00 -28.11 7.46
N SER A 105 -4.17 -27.45 7.54
CA SER A 105 -4.95 -27.39 8.78
C SER A 105 -5.48 -28.76 9.22
N LYS A 106 -5.90 -29.61 8.27
CA LYS A 106 -6.28 -31.01 8.55
C LYS A 106 -5.09 -31.85 9.02
N ILE A 107 -3.90 -31.66 8.44
CA ILE A 107 -2.68 -32.35 8.88
C ILE A 107 -2.32 -31.97 10.33
N ILE A 108 -2.37 -30.67 10.66
CA ILE A 108 -2.08 -30.19 12.02
C ILE A 108 -3.08 -30.76 13.03
N LEU A 109 -4.38 -30.82 12.69
CA LEU A 109 -5.39 -31.39 13.57
C LEU A 109 -5.17 -32.91 13.79
N LEU A 110 -4.83 -33.65 12.72
CA LEU A 110 -4.55 -35.08 12.80
C LEU A 110 -3.29 -35.38 13.62
N SER A 111 -2.21 -34.59 13.44
CA SER A 111 -0.96 -34.80 14.17
C SER A 111 -1.11 -34.52 15.66
N VAL A 112 -1.83 -33.45 16.03
CA VAL A 112 -2.15 -33.13 17.43
C VAL A 112 -3.02 -34.23 18.04
N GLY A 113 -4.05 -34.70 17.34
CA GLY A 113 -4.89 -35.79 17.80
C GLY A 113 -4.11 -37.08 18.05
N LEU A 114 -3.21 -37.46 17.13
CA LEU A 114 -2.37 -38.64 17.27
C LEU A 114 -1.42 -38.53 18.48
N ALA A 115 -0.81 -37.36 18.69
CA ALA A 115 0.09 -37.13 19.83
C ALA A 115 -0.63 -37.28 21.18
N ILE A 116 -1.86 -36.78 21.29
CA ILE A 116 -2.68 -36.93 22.50
C ILE A 116 -3.01 -38.40 22.76
N MET A 117 -3.41 -39.14 21.72
CA MET A 117 -3.73 -40.57 21.82
C MET A 117 -2.51 -41.40 22.27
N ILE A 118 -1.35 -41.18 21.67
CA ILE A 118 -0.11 -41.87 22.04
C ILE A 118 0.27 -41.55 23.49
N SER A 119 0.17 -40.27 23.88
CA SER A 119 0.49 -39.83 25.25
C SER A 119 -0.42 -40.51 26.27
N ALA A 120 -1.73 -40.60 26.01
CA ALA A 120 -2.67 -41.27 26.90
C ALA A 120 -2.37 -42.77 27.06
N VAL A 121 -2.05 -43.47 25.97
CA VAL A 121 -1.68 -44.89 26.01
C VAL A 121 -0.42 -45.11 26.83
N ILE A 122 0.61 -44.29 26.64
CA ILE A 122 1.85 -44.36 27.42
C ILE A 122 1.57 -44.14 28.91
N ILE A 123 0.76 -43.14 29.27
CA ILE A 123 0.41 -42.85 30.67
C ILE A 123 -0.32 -44.03 31.31
N VAL A 124 -1.30 -44.63 30.61
CA VAL A 124 -2.03 -45.79 31.11
C VAL A 124 -1.09 -46.98 31.29
N HIS A 125 -0.23 -47.25 30.33
CA HIS A 125 0.69 -48.38 30.38
C HIS A 125 1.72 -48.23 31.51
N ILE A 126 2.21 -47.01 31.75
CA ILE A 126 3.07 -46.70 32.90
C ILE A 126 2.30 -46.90 34.20
N ARG A 127 1.08 -46.36 34.32
CA ARG A 127 0.28 -46.48 35.55
C ARG A 127 -0.07 -47.93 35.88
N ASP A 128 -0.40 -48.74 34.89
CA ASP A 128 -0.67 -50.18 35.03
C ASP A 128 0.57 -50.94 35.50
N ARG A 129 1.72 -50.67 34.89
CA ARG A 129 3.02 -51.23 35.30
C ARG A 129 3.45 -50.85 36.72
N PHE A 130 3.07 -49.66 37.19
CA PHE A 130 3.34 -49.21 38.57
C PHE A 130 2.37 -49.77 39.61
N HIS A 131 1.12 -50.08 39.24
CA HIS A 131 0.13 -50.64 40.18
C HIS A 131 0.21 -52.17 40.27
N ASN A 132 0.62 -52.85 39.19
CA ASN A 132 0.64 -54.31 39.10
C ASN A 132 2.07 -54.90 39.15
N GLY A 133 3.08 -54.08 39.49
CA GLY A 133 4.49 -54.45 39.60
C GLY A 133 4.99 -54.49 41.03
#